data_AF-A0A0F9J4P3-F1
#
_entry.id   AF-A0A0F9J4P3-F1
#
_cell.length_a   1.000
_cell.length_b   1.000
_cell.length_c   1.000
_cell.angle_alpha   90.00
_cell.angle_beta   90.00
_cell.angle_gamma   90.00
#
_symmetry.space_group_name_H-M   'P 1'
#
loop_
_entity.id
_entity.type
_entity.pdbx_description
1 polymer ?
#
loop_
_entity_poly.entity_id
_entity_poly.type
_entity_poly.pdbx_seq_one_letter_code
_entity_poly.pdbx_strand_id
1 'polypeptide(L)'
;MSETEEMASSRLPMLQADGGDGKRADYLSKRVCNFSMRESCKLANVSEKSVRRWREADPNFLHLDTEGITDLRKKLGNELIDMEYTRNFHLVLQKDFKVLYKDAIGSTLTEDETAYLLKVIRKHYTPQDIIAVDKAMQPDGDAMPPGSYRETLTVTVEGRQVEDESARRAAARDLLERFESNKRIAEANPEKSSSNGEKALEGEVLE
;
A
#
# COMPACT_ATOMS: atom_id res chain seq x y z
N MET A 1 21.36 21.84 7.82
CA MET A 1 20.01 21.48 7.36
C MET A 1 19.83 20.00 7.59
N SER A 2 18.62 19.54 7.87
CA SER A 2 18.33 18.10 7.97
C SER A 2 18.28 17.49 6.56
N GLU A 3 18.71 16.23 6.37
CA GLU A 3 18.65 15.52 5.08
C GLU A 3 17.23 15.58 4.48
N THR A 4 16.22 15.51 5.34
CA THR A 4 14.80 15.61 5.00
C THR A 4 14.41 16.96 4.39
N GLU A 5 15.04 18.04 4.84
CA GLU A 5 14.76 19.41 4.37
C GLU A 5 15.41 19.66 3.01
N GLU A 6 16.58 19.10 2.77
CA GLU A 6 17.27 19.17 1.48
C GLU A 6 16.49 18.39 0.41
N MET A 7 16.02 17.20 0.76
CA MET A 7 15.13 16.41 -0.11
C MET A 7 13.83 17.15 -0.42
N ALA A 8 13.15 17.69 0.60
CA ALA A 8 11.94 18.48 0.41
C ALA A 8 12.16 19.67 -0.53
N SER A 9 13.29 20.36 -0.37
CA SER A 9 13.64 21.52 -1.19
C SER A 9 13.89 21.16 -2.65
N SER A 10 14.50 20.00 -2.93
CA SER A 10 14.76 19.53 -4.30
C SER A 10 13.50 19.13 -5.09
N ARG A 11 12.41 18.79 -4.39
CA ARG A 11 11.20 18.18 -4.98
C ARG A 11 10.02 19.13 -5.12
N LEU A 12 10.11 20.35 -4.60
CA LEU A 12 9.06 21.35 -4.76
C LEU A 12 8.97 21.76 -6.25
N PRO A 13 7.85 21.46 -6.94
CA PRO A 13 7.75 21.59 -8.41
C PRO A 13 7.98 23.01 -8.97
N MET A 14 7.92 24.04 -8.13
CA MET A 14 7.74 25.44 -8.55
C MET A 14 8.97 26.34 -8.34
N LEU A 15 10.14 25.81 -7.96
CA LEU A 15 11.28 26.68 -7.58
C LEU A 15 12.45 26.75 -8.55
N GLN A 16 12.46 25.95 -9.61
CA GLN A 16 13.50 26.07 -10.63
C GLN A 16 13.00 26.70 -11.94
N ALA A 17 11.69 26.69 -12.20
CA ALA A 17 11.15 27.09 -13.50
C ALA A 17 10.90 28.61 -13.67
N ASP A 18 10.52 29.33 -12.60
CA ASP A 18 10.04 30.72 -12.72
C ASP A 18 10.95 31.79 -12.09
N GLY A 19 12.21 31.48 -11.79
CA GLY A 19 13.12 32.43 -11.12
C GLY A 19 12.62 32.89 -9.75
N GLY A 20 11.78 32.08 -9.10
CA GLY A 20 11.04 32.42 -7.90
C GLY A 20 11.90 32.47 -6.64
N ASP A 21 11.61 33.47 -5.79
CA ASP A 21 12.26 33.72 -4.50
C ASP A 21 12.51 32.43 -3.70
N GLY A 22 13.78 32.10 -3.42
CA GLY A 22 14.17 30.95 -2.59
C GLY A 22 13.53 30.93 -1.19
N LYS A 23 12.96 32.06 -0.74
CA LYS A 23 12.18 32.16 0.50
C LYS A 23 10.84 31.41 0.45
N ARG A 24 10.22 31.29 -0.74
CA ARG A 24 8.98 30.51 -0.92
C ARG A 24 9.27 29.01 -0.83
N ALA A 25 10.38 28.56 -1.41
CA ALA A 25 10.92 27.20 -1.25
C ALA A 25 11.12 26.87 0.20
N ASP A 26 11.88 27.72 0.88
CA ASP A 26 12.31 27.44 2.23
C ASP A 26 11.11 27.42 3.19
N TYR A 27 10.12 28.29 2.97
CA TYR A 27 8.86 28.18 3.70
C TYR A 27 8.11 26.87 3.40
N LEU A 28 7.92 26.51 2.12
CA LEU A 28 7.19 25.31 1.75
C LEU A 28 7.89 24.01 2.17
N SER A 29 9.22 23.95 2.13
CA SER A 29 9.99 22.77 2.55
C SER A 29 9.73 22.48 4.04
N LYS A 30 9.71 23.52 4.89
CA LYS A 30 9.34 23.39 6.31
C LYS A 30 7.88 22.98 6.47
N ARG A 31 6.97 23.49 5.64
CA ARG A 31 5.55 23.06 5.66
C ARG A 31 5.38 21.58 5.30
N VAL A 32 6.16 21.08 4.35
CA VAL A 32 6.17 19.65 3.97
C VAL A 32 6.76 18.81 5.10
N CYS A 33 7.77 19.28 5.83
CA CYS A 33 8.30 18.65 7.04
C CYS A 33 7.34 18.69 8.27
N ASN A 34 6.05 18.92 8.05
CA ASN A 34 4.99 18.94 9.06
C ASN A 34 5.06 20.09 10.09
N PHE A 35 5.83 21.15 9.84
CA PHE A 35 5.78 22.34 10.68
C PHE A 35 4.49 23.14 10.45
N SER A 36 3.98 23.77 11.51
CA SER A 36 2.86 24.71 11.39
C SER A 36 3.24 25.93 10.54
N MET A 37 2.25 26.69 10.04
CA MET A 37 2.51 27.93 9.31
C MET A 37 3.40 28.89 10.10
N ARG A 38 3.13 29.03 11.41
CA ARG A 38 3.89 29.93 12.30
C ARG A 38 5.34 29.48 12.47
N GLU A 39 5.56 28.19 12.67
CA GLU A 39 6.90 27.63 12.81
C GLU A 39 7.67 27.72 11.49
N SER A 40 7.02 27.41 10.38
CA SER A 40 7.61 27.51 9.05
C SER A 40 8.04 28.94 8.72
N CYS A 41 7.21 29.94 9.05
CA CYS A 41 7.57 31.36 8.94
C CYS A 41 8.79 31.73 9.78
N LYS A 42 8.87 31.23 11.02
CA LYS A 42 10.02 31.48 11.91
C LYS A 42 11.29 30.83 11.37
N LEU A 43 11.21 29.59 10.92
CA LEU A 43 12.35 28.81 10.42
C LEU A 43 12.89 29.34 9.09
N ALA A 44 12.00 29.75 8.18
CA ALA A 44 12.38 30.32 6.88
C ALA A 44 12.67 31.84 6.94
N ASN A 45 12.56 32.46 8.13
CA ASN A 45 12.72 33.89 8.34
C ASN A 45 11.82 34.75 7.41
N VAL A 46 10.55 34.37 7.32
CA VAL A 46 9.51 35.02 6.49
C VAL A 46 8.37 35.52 7.38
N SER A 47 7.82 36.69 7.06
CA SER A 47 6.66 37.21 7.78
C SER A 47 5.35 36.57 7.31
N GLU A 48 4.38 36.37 8.20
CA GLU A 48 3.05 35.86 7.83
C GLU A 48 2.34 36.74 6.78
N LYS A 49 2.61 38.06 6.80
CA LYS A 49 2.09 39.01 5.80
C LYS A 49 2.60 38.68 4.39
N SER A 50 3.87 38.29 4.29
CA SER A 50 4.48 37.88 3.02
C SER A 50 3.82 36.62 2.47
N VAL A 51 3.56 35.63 3.34
CA VAL A 51 2.89 34.38 2.94
C VAL A 51 1.47 34.64 2.45
N ARG A 52 0.70 35.51 3.14
CA ARG A 52 -0.63 35.91 2.66
C ARG A 52 -0.58 36.55 1.27
N ARG A 53 0.36 37.48 1.07
CA ARG A 53 0.59 38.10 -0.24
C ARG A 53 0.93 37.06 -1.32
N TRP A 54 1.73 36.05 -1.01
CA TRP A 54 2.05 34.97 -1.96
C TRP A 54 0.82 34.12 -2.30
N ARG A 55 -0.01 33.78 -1.32
CA ARG A 55 -1.28 33.05 -1.55
C ARG A 55 -2.27 33.84 -2.41
N GLU A 56 -2.29 35.17 -2.28
CA GLU A 56 -3.13 36.04 -3.10
C GLU A 56 -2.58 36.22 -4.52
N ALA A 57 -1.26 36.33 -4.66
CA ALA A 57 -0.62 36.57 -5.95
C ALA A 57 -0.47 35.30 -6.81
N ASP A 58 -0.39 34.13 -6.19
CA ASP A 58 -0.11 32.86 -6.84
C ASP A 58 -1.11 31.77 -6.39
N PRO A 59 -2.12 31.46 -7.22
CA PRO A 59 -3.09 30.40 -6.93
C PRO A 59 -2.46 29.01 -6.78
N ASN A 60 -1.35 28.73 -7.48
CA ASN A 60 -0.65 27.46 -7.34
C ASN A 60 0.03 27.36 -5.97
N PHE A 61 0.65 28.44 -5.51
CA PHE A 61 1.23 28.51 -4.16
C PHE A 61 0.15 28.31 -3.08
N LEU A 62 -1.02 28.93 -3.25
CA LEU A 62 -2.15 28.73 -2.34
C LEU A 62 -2.53 27.24 -2.27
N HIS A 63 -2.73 26.58 -3.41
CA HIS A 63 -3.07 25.16 -3.44
C HIS A 63 -2.00 24.29 -2.78
N LEU A 64 -0.71 24.54 -3.05
CA LEU A 64 0.39 23.76 -2.46
C LEU A 64 0.52 23.92 -0.94
N ASP A 65 0.22 25.10 -0.39
CA ASP A 65 0.32 25.36 1.06
C ASP A 65 -0.93 24.92 1.86
N THR A 66 -2.07 24.72 1.17
CA THR A 66 -3.33 24.27 1.76
C THR A 66 -3.61 22.79 1.44
N GLU A 67 -4.27 22.51 0.33
CA GLU A 67 -4.80 21.18 -0.01
C GLU A 67 -3.69 20.23 -0.51
N GLY A 68 -2.79 20.74 -1.35
CA GLY A 68 -1.70 19.98 -1.96
C GLY A 68 -0.57 19.59 -1.01
N ILE A 69 -0.51 20.17 0.21
CA ILE A 69 0.55 19.87 1.17
C ILE A 69 0.51 18.40 1.62
N THR A 70 -0.68 17.83 1.73
CA THR A 70 -0.87 16.44 2.16
C THR A 70 -0.30 15.46 1.13
N ASP A 71 -0.52 15.74 -0.14
CA ASP A 71 -0.02 14.91 -1.23
C ASP A 71 1.49 15.05 -1.38
N LEU A 72 2.03 16.26 -1.23
CA LEU A 72 3.48 16.49 -1.18
C LEU A 72 4.14 15.73 -0.02
N ARG A 73 3.52 15.73 1.17
CA ARG A 73 3.99 14.97 2.34
C ARG A 73 4.03 13.48 2.09
N LYS A 74 2.97 12.92 1.49
CA LYS A 74 2.92 11.49 1.14
C LYS A 74 4.01 11.13 0.14
N LYS A 75 4.19 11.95 -0.91
CA LYS A 75 5.25 11.75 -1.90
C LYS A 75 6.63 11.78 -1.26
N LEU A 76 6.92 12.81 -0.45
CA LEU A 76 8.21 12.91 0.25
C LEU A 76 8.43 11.73 1.21
N GLY A 77 7.40 11.32 1.95
CA GLY A 77 7.47 10.19 2.87
C GLY A 77 7.82 8.88 2.16
N ASN A 78 7.16 8.60 1.04
CA ASN A 78 7.45 7.41 0.23
C ASN A 78 8.88 7.46 -0.33
N GLU A 79 9.31 8.59 -0.89
CA GLU A 79 10.67 8.74 -1.43
C GLU A 79 11.76 8.58 -0.37
N LEU A 80 11.52 9.08 0.85
CA LEU A 80 12.45 8.93 1.97
C LEU A 80 12.58 7.47 2.38
N ILE A 81 11.46 6.76 2.50
CA ILE A 81 11.45 5.34 2.80
C ILE A 81 12.18 4.56 1.70
N ASP A 82 11.91 4.87 0.43
CA ASP A 82 12.55 4.20 -0.72
C ASP A 82 14.06 4.43 -0.71
N MET A 83 14.51 5.65 -0.39
CA MET A 83 15.94 5.99 -0.31
C MET A 83 16.63 5.29 0.86
N GLU A 84 16.04 5.33 2.06
CA GLU A 84 16.58 4.64 3.24
C GLU A 84 16.62 3.13 3.02
N TYR A 85 15.56 2.57 2.43
CA TYR A 85 15.50 1.17 2.05
C TYR A 85 16.60 0.82 1.05
N THR A 86 16.74 1.60 -0.03
CA THR A 86 17.76 1.38 -1.07
C THR A 86 19.17 1.45 -0.49
N ARG A 87 19.45 2.44 0.37
CA ARG A 87 20.74 2.58 1.05
C ARG A 87 21.03 1.37 1.93
N ASN A 88 20.07 0.95 2.75
CA ASN A 88 20.21 -0.22 3.61
C ASN A 88 20.39 -1.50 2.80
N PHE A 89 19.63 -1.66 1.73
CA PHE A 89 19.71 -2.80 0.83
C PHE A 89 21.09 -2.90 0.17
N HIS A 90 21.65 -1.78 -0.28
CA HIS A 90 23.00 -1.75 -0.84
C HIS A 90 24.06 -2.21 0.17
N LEU A 91 23.96 -1.79 1.43
CA LEU A 91 24.88 -2.23 2.49
C LEU A 91 24.78 -3.74 2.76
N VAL A 92 23.55 -4.30 2.74
CA VAL A 92 23.34 -5.74 2.85
C VAL A 92 23.98 -6.47 1.68
N LEU A 93 23.76 -6.02 0.43
CA LEU A 93 24.37 -6.63 -0.76
C LEU A 93 25.89 -6.58 -0.74
N GLN A 94 26.50 -5.48 -0.28
CA GLN A 94 27.95 -5.39 -0.12
C GLN A 94 28.48 -6.40 0.89
N LYS A 95 27.76 -6.58 2.01
CA LYS A 95 28.10 -7.59 3.02
C LYS A 95 27.98 -9.01 2.45
N ASP A 96 26.89 -9.29 1.75
CA ASP A 96 26.65 -10.59 1.10
C ASP A 96 27.75 -10.90 0.08
N PHE A 97 28.08 -9.92 -0.78
CA PHE A 97 29.17 -10.04 -1.74
C PHE A 97 30.50 -10.38 -1.06
N LYS A 98 30.84 -9.69 0.02
CA LYS A 98 32.10 -9.93 0.74
C LYS A 98 32.20 -11.38 1.25
N VAL A 99 31.13 -11.91 1.84
CA VAL A 99 31.11 -13.29 2.36
C VAL A 99 31.14 -14.31 1.23
N LEU A 100 30.34 -14.11 0.19
CA LEU A 100 30.27 -15.01 -0.97
C LEU A 100 31.58 -15.03 -1.76
N TYR A 101 32.20 -13.88 -1.98
CA TYR A 101 33.48 -13.78 -2.69
C TYR A 101 34.59 -14.51 -1.93
N LYS A 102 34.61 -14.39 -0.60
CA LYS A 102 35.56 -15.09 0.27
C LYS A 102 35.40 -16.61 0.21
N ASP A 103 34.15 -17.10 0.23
CA ASP A 103 33.81 -18.52 0.07
C ASP A 103 34.21 -19.03 -1.31
N ALA A 104 33.92 -18.26 -2.38
CA ALA A 104 34.20 -18.65 -3.76
C ALA A 104 35.70 -18.82 -4.07
N ILE A 105 36.56 -18.06 -3.39
CA ILE A 105 38.04 -18.16 -3.54
C ILE A 105 38.62 -19.28 -2.66
N GLY A 106 37.79 -19.93 -1.84
CA GLY A 106 38.23 -20.99 -0.92
C GLY A 106 39.00 -20.46 0.30
N SER A 107 38.78 -19.19 0.66
CA SER A 107 39.37 -18.62 1.89
C SER A 107 38.62 -19.11 3.13
N THR A 108 39.26 -19.13 4.30
CA THR A 108 38.62 -19.55 5.55
C THR A 108 37.62 -18.50 6.05
N LEU A 109 36.34 -18.87 6.10
CA LEU A 109 35.30 -18.06 6.73
C LEU A 109 35.42 -18.12 8.26
N THR A 110 35.06 -17.03 8.94
CA THR A 110 34.88 -17.05 10.40
C THR A 110 33.60 -17.83 10.76
N GLU A 111 33.44 -18.18 12.05
CA GLU A 111 32.22 -18.84 12.52
C GLU A 111 30.97 -17.99 12.26
N ASP A 112 31.07 -16.67 12.46
CA ASP A 112 29.99 -15.71 12.19
C ASP A 112 29.66 -15.62 10.70
N GLU A 113 30.67 -15.57 9.82
CA GLU A 113 30.47 -15.53 8.38
C GLU A 113 29.85 -16.83 7.87
N THR A 114 30.26 -17.97 8.43
CA THR A 114 29.70 -19.28 8.10
C THR A 114 28.24 -19.38 8.54
N ALA A 115 27.94 -18.93 9.76
CA ALA A 115 26.57 -18.88 10.25
C ALA A 115 25.69 -17.94 9.40
N TYR A 116 26.22 -16.79 8.99
CA TYR A 116 25.54 -15.84 8.11
C TYR A 116 25.27 -16.45 6.72
N LEU A 117 26.27 -17.08 6.12
CA LEU A 117 26.15 -17.75 4.82
C LEU A 117 25.07 -18.86 4.85
N LEU A 118 25.11 -19.74 5.85
CA LEU A 118 24.20 -20.88 5.95
C LEU A 118 22.78 -20.49 6.36
N LYS A 119 22.62 -19.58 7.33
CA LYS A 119 21.31 -19.26 7.93
C LYS A 119 20.62 -18.03 7.31
N VAL A 120 21.35 -17.16 6.62
CA VAL A 120 20.79 -15.91 6.07
C VAL A 120 20.83 -15.93 4.55
N ILE A 121 21.99 -16.16 3.95
CA ILE A 121 22.13 -16.09 2.48
C ILE A 121 21.50 -17.32 1.82
N ARG A 122 21.98 -18.54 2.15
CA ARG A 122 21.59 -19.77 1.43
C ARG A 122 20.12 -20.15 1.57
N LYS A 123 19.44 -19.73 2.64
CA LYS A 123 17.99 -19.99 2.81
C LYS A 123 17.12 -19.33 1.74
N HIS A 124 17.64 -18.34 1.01
CA HIS A 124 16.92 -17.61 -0.02
C HIS A 124 17.26 -18.09 -1.45
N TYR A 125 18.16 -19.06 -1.59
CA TYR A 125 18.49 -19.67 -2.89
C TYR A 125 17.71 -20.97 -3.11
N THR A 126 16.51 -21.06 -2.55
CA THR A 126 15.65 -22.21 -2.85
C THR A 126 15.08 -22.07 -4.27
N PRO A 127 14.81 -23.18 -4.98
CA PRO A 127 14.19 -23.10 -6.30
C PRO A 127 12.87 -22.33 -6.31
N GLN A 128 12.10 -22.40 -5.21
CA GLN A 128 10.84 -21.67 -5.05
C GLN A 128 11.06 -20.15 -4.97
N ASP A 129 12.08 -19.71 -4.21
CA ASP A 129 12.43 -18.30 -4.11
C ASP A 129 12.97 -17.74 -5.44
N ILE A 130 13.76 -18.54 -6.17
CA ILE A 130 14.29 -18.14 -7.48
C ILE A 130 13.14 -17.96 -8.49
N ILE A 131 12.16 -18.87 -8.49
CA ILE A 131 10.96 -18.75 -9.33
C ILE A 131 10.14 -17.52 -8.92
N ALA A 132 10.04 -17.23 -7.63
CA ALA A 132 9.34 -16.04 -7.14
C ALA A 132 10.03 -14.74 -7.58
N VAL A 133 11.37 -14.70 -7.55
CA VAL A 133 12.16 -13.57 -8.04
C VAL A 133 11.99 -13.40 -9.55
N ASP A 134 12.10 -14.48 -10.33
CA ASP A 134 11.90 -14.42 -11.79
C ASP A 134 10.50 -13.91 -12.14
N LYS A 135 9.48 -14.39 -11.44
CA LYS A 135 8.09 -13.93 -11.59
C LYS A 135 7.90 -12.45 -11.20
N ALA A 136 8.62 -11.97 -10.19
CA ALA A 136 8.58 -10.57 -9.77
C ALA A 136 9.35 -9.63 -10.71
N MET A 137 10.35 -10.14 -11.45
CA MET A 137 11.13 -9.39 -12.43
C MET A 137 10.43 -9.27 -13.78
N GLN A 138 9.46 -10.13 -14.07
CA GLN A 138 8.65 -10.04 -15.28
C GLN A 138 7.64 -8.87 -15.17
N PRO A 139 7.71 -7.87 -16.07
CA PRO A 139 6.76 -6.78 -16.07
C PRO A 139 5.39 -7.29 -16.56
N ASP A 140 4.39 -7.17 -15.69
CA ASP A 140 2.96 -7.32 -15.95
C ASP A 140 2.50 -8.64 -16.61
N GLY A 141 2.17 -9.61 -15.75
CA GLY A 141 1.37 -10.77 -16.13
C GLY A 141 0.51 -11.27 -14.98
N ASP A 142 -0.47 -10.46 -14.52
CA ASP A 142 -1.54 -10.84 -13.56
C ASP A 142 -1.09 -11.78 -12.41
N ALA A 143 0.12 -11.53 -11.93
CA ALA A 143 0.90 -12.47 -11.16
C ALA A 143 0.84 -12.06 -9.69
N MET A 144 -0.16 -12.56 -8.98
CA MET A 144 -0.25 -12.37 -7.53
C MET A 144 1.04 -12.87 -6.85
N PRO A 145 1.56 -12.14 -5.84
CA PRO A 145 2.73 -12.58 -5.08
C PRO A 145 2.45 -13.93 -4.39
N PRO A 146 3.49 -14.76 -4.19
CA PRO A 146 3.34 -16.02 -3.47
C PRO A 146 2.85 -15.74 -2.05
N GLY A 147 1.65 -16.23 -1.71
CA GLY A 147 1.02 -16.07 -0.39
C GLY A 147 -0.25 -15.21 -0.36
N SER A 148 -0.59 -14.51 -1.44
CA SER A 148 -1.89 -13.82 -1.53
C SER A 148 -2.99 -14.78 -2.00
N TYR A 149 -4.00 -14.97 -1.17
CA TYR A 149 -5.25 -15.61 -1.57
C TYR A 149 -6.26 -14.53 -1.97
N ARG A 150 -6.82 -14.62 -3.18
CA ARG A 150 -8.06 -13.92 -3.51
C ARG A 150 -9.18 -14.71 -2.85
N GLU A 151 -9.72 -14.23 -1.73
CA GLU A 151 -11.04 -14.68 -1.27
C GLU A 151 -12.07 -14.26 -2.32
N THR A 152 -12.29 -15.13 -3.30
CA THR A 152 -13.42 -15.02 -4.21
C THR A 152 -14.61 -15.62 -3.50
N LEU A 153 -15.41 -14.76 -2.86
CA LEU A 153 -16.69 -15.15 -2.27
C LEU A 153 -17.64 -15.56 -3.40
N THR A 154 -17.64 -16.85 -3.75
CA THR A 154 -18.55 -17.43 -4.74
C THR A 154 -19.88 -17.74 -4.05
N VAL A 155 -20.82 -16.82 -4.15
CA VAL A 155 -22.18 -17.01 -3.64
C VAL A 155 -22.89 -17.98 -4.57
N THR A 156 -23.15 -19.20 -4.08
CA THR A 156 -23.94 -20.22 -4.78
C THR A 156 -25.40 -20.09 -4.35
N VAL A 157 -26.29 -19.88 -5.31
CA VAL A 157 -27.75 -19.93 -5.08
C VAL A 157 -28.28 -21.14 -5.83
N GLU A 158 -28.88 -22.10 -5.11
CA GLU A 158 -29.51 -23.31 -5.67
C GLU A 158 -28.62 -24.11 -6.65
N GLY A 159 -27.33 -24.24 -6.36
CA GLY A 159 -26.40 -25.08 -7.13
C GLY A 159 -25.87 -24.48 -8.43
N ARG A 160 -26.12 -23.19 -8.73
CA ARG A 160 -25.49 -22.47 -9.83
C ARG A 160 -24.49 -21.44 -9.30
N GLN A 161 -23.24 -21.55 -9.74
CA GLN A 161 -22.21 -20.52 -9.49
C GLN A 161 -22.50 -19.31 -10.37
N VAL A 162 -22.46 -18.11 -9.78
CA VAL A 162 -22.71 -16.84 -10.46
C VAL A 162 -21.44 -15.99 -10.36
N GLU A 163 -20.63 -16.01 -11.42
CA GLU A 163 -19.32 -15.35 -11.42
C GLU A 163 -19.44 -13.82 -11.67
N ASP A 164 -20.34 -13.40 -12.57
CA ASP A 164 -20.48 -12.00 -13.00
C ASP A 164 -21.41 -11.14 -12.13
N GLU A 165 -21.05 -9.86 -11.96
CA GLU A 165 -21.78 -8.88 -11.14
C GLU A 165 -23.19 -8.58 -11.68
N SER A 166 -23.36 -8.59 -13.00
CA SER A 166 -24.68 -8.45 -13.66
C SER A 166 -25.59 -9.63 -13.34
N ALA A 167 -25.04 -10.83 -13.32
CA ALA A 167 -25.75 -12.06 -13.00
C ALA A 167 -26.09 -12.14 -11.51
N ARG A 168 -25.25 -11.58 -10.61
CA ARG A 168 -25.58 -11.45 -9.18
C ARG A 168 -26.78 -10.54 -8.94
N ARG A 169 -26.88 -9.41 -9.65
CA ARG A 169 -28.03 -8.50 -9.53
C ARG A 169 -29.32 -9.13 -10.06
N ALA A 170 -29.24 -9.93 -11.12
CA ALA A 170 -30.38 -10.67 -11.64
C ALA A 170 -30.85 -11.76 -10.67
N ALA A 171 -29.93 -12.57 -10.13
CA ALA A 171 -30.22 -13.59 -9.14
C ALA A 171 -30.78 -13.01 -7.82
N ALA A 172 -30.26 -11.86 -7.38
CA ALA A 172 -30.76 -11.18 -6.19
C ALA A 172 -32.21 -10.68 -6.37
N ARG A 173 -32.57 -10.20 -7.57
CA ARG A 173 -33.95 -9.79 -7.88
C ARG A 173 -34.90 -10.99 -7.90
N ASP A 174 -34.50 -12.09 -8.54
CA ASP A 174 -35.31 -13.30 -8.59
C ASP A 174 -35.54 -13.90 -7.17
N LEU A 175 -34.51 -13.89 -6.32
CA LEU A 175 -34.66 -14.29 -4.90
C LEU A 175 -35.63 -13.39 -4.15
N LEU A 176 -35.52 -12.07 -4.28
CA LEU A 176 -36.42 -11.13 -3.60
C LEU A 176 -37.87 -11.32 -4.03
N GLU A 177 -38.11 -11.54 -5.33
CA GLU A 177 -39.45 -11.81 -5.86
C GLU A 177 -40.03 -13.11 -5.30
N ARG A 178 -39.23 -14.17 -5.18
CA ARG A 178 -39.62 -15.44 -4.55
C ARG A 178 -39.89 -15.29 -3.05
N PHE A 179 -39.13 -14.46 -2.34
CA PHE A 179 -39.39 -14.15 -0.92
C PHE A 179 -40.70 -13.38 -0.75
N GLU A 180 -40.97 -12.40 -1.61
CA GLU A 180 -42.24 -11.68 -1.58
C GLU A 180 -43.43 -12.56 -1.94
N SER A 181 -43.30 -13.46 -2.93
CA SER A 181 -44.36 -14.42 -3.25
C SER A 181 -44.62 -15.40 -2.11
N ASN A 182 -43.57 -15.92 -1.46
CA ASN A 182 -43.71 -16.81 -0.31
C ASN A 182 -44.30 -16.09 0.91
N LYS A 183 -43.95 -14.82 1.13
CA LYS A 183 -44.56 -13.98 2.18
C LYS A 183 -46.04 -13.77 1.94
N ARG A 184 -46.46 -13.46 0.70
CA ARG A 184 -47.87 -13.33 0.34
C ARG A 184 -48.65 -14.64 0.50
N ILE A 185 -48.04 -15.79 0.20
CA ILE A 185 -48.64 -17.11 0.42
C ILE A 185 -48.77 -17.42 1.92
N ALA A 186 -47.78 -17.05 2.74
CA ALA A 186 -47.84 -17.21 4.20
C ALA A 186 -48.90 -16.32 4.85
N GLU A 187 -49.07 -15.09 4.36
CA GLU A 187 -50.13 -14.16 4.82
C GLU A 187 -51.53 -14.60 4.38
N ALA A 188 -51.66 -15.27 3.23
CA ALA A 188 -52.93 -15.80 2.72
C ALA A 188 -53.36 -17.13 3.37
N ASN A 189 -52.47 -17.82 4.08
CA ASN A 189 -52.76 -19.15 4.65
C ASN A 189 -52.04 -19.36 6.00
N PRO A 190 -52.56 -18.78 7.10
CA PRO A 190 -51.86 -18.76 8.40
C PRO A 190 -51.79 -20.12 9.13
N GLU A 191 -52.50 -21.16 8.66
CA GLU A 191 -52.58 -22.45 9.37
C GLU A 191 -51.52 -23.49 8.99
N LYS A 192 -50.52 -23.16 8.16
CA LYS A 192 -49.42 -24.09 7.80
C LYS A 192 -48.03 -23.70 8.29
N SER A 193 -47.88 -22.60 9.03
CA SER A 193 -46.57 -22.14 9.52
C SER A 193 -46.11 -22.75 10.84
N SER A 194 -46.79 -23.78 11.38
CA SER A 194 -46.48 -24.36 12.69
C SER A 194 -46.41 -25.88 12.70
N SER A 195 -45.61 -26.51 11.82
CA SER A 195 -45.25 -27.93 12.06
C SER A 195 -43.99 -28.49 11.38
N ASN A 196 -43.00 -27.71 10.95
CA ASN A 196 -41.75 -28.30 10.42
C ASN A 196 -40.48 -27.54 10.85
N GLY A 197 -40.35 -27.37 12.16
CA GLY A 197 -39.11 -26.91 12.78
C GLY A 197 -38.97 -27.50 14.16
N GLU A 198 -38.53 -28.75 14.25
CA GLU A 198 -37.77 -29.30 15.41
C GLU A 198 -37.38 -30.76 15.11
N LYS A 199 -36.40 -30.95 14.23
CA LYS A 199 -35.44 -32.05 14.35
C LYS A 199 -34.05 -31.46 14.16
N ALA A 200 -33.21 -31.67 15.17
CA ALA A 200 -31.82 -31.28 15.14
C ALA A 200 -31.13 -31.94 13.94
N LEU A 201 -30.30 -31.17 13.23
CA LEU A 201 -29.42 -31.69 12.19
C LEU A 201 -28.31 -32.50 12.87
N GLU A 202 -28.44 -33.82 12.83
CA GLU A 202 -27.35 -34.74 13.16
C GLU A 202 -26.43 -34.86 11.94
N GLY A 203 -25.13 -34.58 12.13
CA GLY A 203 -24.10 -34.81 11.13
C GLY A 203 -23.04 -35.74 11.70
N GLU A 204 -22.82 -36.88 11.05
CA GLU A 204 -21.68 -37.78 11.30
C GLU A 204 -20.38 -37.14 10.81
N VAL A 205 -19.32 -37.25 11.61
CA VAL A 205 -17.94 -36.99 11.18
C VAL A 205 -17.41 -38.28 10.57
N LEU A 206 -17.11 -38.26 9.27
CA LEU A 206 -16.36 -39.32 8.61
C LEU A 206 -14.87 -39.18 8.97
N GLU A 207 -14.27 -40.26 9.47
CA GLU A 207 -12.80 -40.42 9.56
C GLU A 207 -12.15 -40.58 8.18
#